data_AF-A0A841GUU7-F1
#
_entry.id   AF-A0A841GUU7-F1
#
_cell.length_a   1.000
_cell.length_b   1.000
_cell.length_c   1.000
_cell.angle_alpha   90.00
_cell.angle_beta   90.00
_cell.angle_gamma   90.00
#
_symmetry.space_group_name_H-M   'P 1'
#
loop_
_entity.id
_entity.type
_entity.pdbx_description
1 polymer ?
#
loop_
_entity_poly.entity_id
_entity_poly.type
_entity_poly.pdbx_seq_one_letter_code
_entity_poly.pdbx_strand_id
1 'polypeptide(L)'
;MSKIPFAHRTSLWMCQRLKPVCTGLLICLLPGCVPGDSTEPVASDETISVVWRTPMTDGNSGREDLAIDDHAFYTLISGVSAYDLNTGALLWRTARPAGRPLNLVVAAGRVFVPASEIFALDARTGAELWRVTPDSLGRVEAAVDDRAFYVGTDSRRVIAYDVATGRMLWSEEVLASGPYYASVDAIITHGDTVYASVLEYLNQSGGLKRGWMMALDRNTGRVLWRYLNERVNEPHDAGNHAVAGRMLLINDLNGGAMIGVDRFTGREVWRRVGPLDRLGAWDTFKVVDGIAYVASNDTFLYALDPETGRIIWRTSVDASASSSAVCGDKVFAGARGLHMASRADGRILATLFLDAQGSLGSSYITSRLHSQGSRVYFVGNDAVYAVSCD
;
A
#
# COMPACT_ATOMS: atom_id res chain seq x y z
N MET A 1 -16.23 -59.93 17.30
CA MET A 1 -17.13 -59.86 16.12
C MET A 1 -16.44 -59.04 15.03
N SER A 2 -16.99 -59.06 13.81
CA SER A 2 -16.53 -58.45 12.54
C SER A 2 -15.50 -57.29 12.57
N LYS A 3 -14.47 -57.39 11.71
CA LYS A 3 -13.67 -56.27 11.18
C LYS A 3 -14.18 -55.90 9.77
N ILE A 4 -14.29 -54.60 9.43
CA ILE A 4 -14.25 -54.08 8.05
C ILE A 4 -13.58 -52.69 8.08
N PRO A 5 -12.54 -52.41 7.27
CA PRO A 5 -12.01 -51.07 7.03
C PRO A 5 -12.64 -50.43 5.77
N PHE A 6 -12.69 -49.09 5.72
CA PHE A 6 -13.09 -48.34 4.52
C PHE A 6 -11.88 -47.84 3.72
N ALA A 7 -12.05 -47.67 2.40
CA ALA A 7 -10.96 -47.37 1.46
C ALA A 7 -11.08 -45.97 0.80
N HIS A 8 -9.95 -45.47 0.29
CA HIS A 8 -9.86 -44.20 -0.44
C HIS A 8 -10.71 -44.18 -1.73
N ARG A 9 -11.10 -42.98 -2.15
CA ARG A 9 -11.38 -42.64 -3.55
C ARG A 9 -10.67 -41.35 -3.96
N THR A 10 -9.78 -41.45 -4.94
CA THR A 10 -9.43 -40.36 -5.85
C THR A 10 -10.20 -40.55 -7.16
N SER A 11 -10.41 -39.49 -7.94
CA SER A 11 -11.06 -39.58 -9.25
C SER A 11 -10.57 -38.43 -10.14
N LEU A 12 -9.78 -38.77 -11.16
CA LEU A 12 -9.34 -37.83 -12.18
C LEU A 12 -10.47 -37.59 -13.20
N TRP A 13 -10.59 -36.36 -13.70
CA TRP A 13 -11.38 -36.05 -14.89
C TRP A 13 -10.47 -35.91 -16.12
N MET A 14 -10.98 -36.32 -17.27
CA MET A 14 -10.16 -36.67 -18.44
C MET A 14 -10.45 -35.75 -19.63
N CYS A 15 -9.42 -35.09 -20.16
CA CYS A 15 -9.54 -34.28 -21.37
C CYS A 15 -9.80 -35.17 -22.60
N GLN A 16 -10.97 -35.04 -23.23
CA GLN A 16 -11.24 -35.67 -24.51
C GLN A 16 -10.78 -34.76 -25.67
N ARG A 17 -9.90 -35.31 -26.52
CA ARG A 17 -9.57 -34.70 -27.83
C ARG A 17 -10.60 -35.12 -28.86
N LEU A 18 -11.35 -34.17 -29.43
CA LEU A 18 -12.17 -34.41 -30.61
C LEU A 18 -11.32 -34.28 -31.90
N LYS A 19 -11.55 -35.16 -32.87
CA LYS A 19 -11.03 -35.05 -34.24
C LYS A 19 -12.15 -34.56 -35.16
N PRO A 20 -11.87 -33.71 -36.16
CA PRO A 20 -12.86 -33.35 -37.17
C PRO A 20 -13.13 -34.52 -38.13
N VAL A 21 -14.37 -34.62 -38.59
CA VAL A 21 -14.79 -35.47 -39.72
C VAL A 21 -15.35 -34.54 -40.78
N CYS A 22 -14.85 -34.64 -42.02
CA CYS A 22 -15.26 -33.77 -43.12
C CYS A 22 -16.11 -34.53 -44.13
N THR A 23 -17.37 -34.10 -44.32
CA THR A 23 -18.26 -34.53 -45.41
C THR A 23 -19.25 -33.43 -45.76
N GLY A 24 -19.35 -33.08 -47.05
CA GLY A 24 -20.41 -32.20 -47.57
C GLY A 24 -20.01 -30.73 -47.75
N LEU A 25 -20.45 -30.15 -48.87
CA LEU A 25 -20.27 -28.73 -49.19
C LEU A 25 -21.17 -27.86 -48.30
N LEU A 26 -20.61 -26.76 -47.77
CA LEU A 26 -21.33 -25.49 -47.67
C LEU A 26 -20.35 -24.35 -47.95
N ILE A 27 -20.77 -23.36 -48.73
CA ILE A 27 -19.93 -22.21 -49.08
C ILE A 27 -20.12 -21.12 -48.03
N CYS A 28 -19.09 -20.88 -47.22
CA CYS A 28 -19.03 -19.72 -46.32
C CYS A 28 -18.03 -18.70 -46.88
N LEU A 29 -18.50 -17.46 -47.08
CA LEU A 29 -17.67 -16.34 -47.51
C LEU A 29 -16.73 -15.93 -46.37
N LEU A 30 -15.43 -15.82 -46.65
CA LEU A 30 -14.44 -15.29 -45.71
C LEU A 30 -14.42 -13.76 -45.75
N PRO A 31 -14.62 -13.06 -44.63
CA PRO A 31 -14.14 -11.68 -44.49
C PRO A 31 -12.62 -11.65 -44.64
N GLY A 32 -12.09 -10.61 -45.28
CA GLY A 32 -10.65 -10.50 -45.56
C GLY A 32 -9.81 -10.46 -44.28
N CYS A 33 -8.70 -11.21 -44.26
CA CYS A 33 -7.74 -11.15 -43.18
C CYS A 33 -6.95 -9.83 -43.28
N VAL A 34 -7.33 -8.84 -42.46
CA VAL A 34 -6.47 -7.67 -42.21
C VAL A 34 -5.25 -8.16 -41.43
N PRO A 35 -4.01 -7.82 -41.81
CA PRO A 35 -2.85 -8.09 -40.99
C PRO A 35 -3.01 -7.34 -39.65
N GLY A 36 -3.30 -8.08 -38.59
CA GLY A 36 -3.12 -7.58 -37.24
C GLY A 36 -1.62 -7.43 -37.01
N ASP A 37 -1.17 -6.22 -36.70
CA ASP A 37 0.24 -5.93 -36.49
C ASP A 37 0.68 -6.50 -35.13
N SER A 38 0.90 -7.81 -35.10
CA SER A 38 1.33 -8.56 -33.93
C SER A 38 2.83 -8.35 -33.72
N THR A 39 3.20 -7.14 -33.32
CA THR A 39 4.50 -6.88 -32.73
C THR A 39 4.59 -7.72 -31.44
N GLU A 40 5.23 -8.88 -31.51
CA GLU A 40 5.64 -9.59 -30.30
C GLU A 40 6.46 -8.63 -29.44
N PRO A 41 6.23 -8.57 -28.12
CA PRO A 41 6.91 -7.62 -27.27
C PRO A 41 8.41 -7.90 -27.32
N VAL A 42 9.16 -6.96 -27.90
CA VAL A 42 10.63 -7.04 -27.98
C VAL A 42 11.16 -7.28 -26.56
N ALA A 43 11.86 -8.41 -26.39
CA ALA A 43 12.43 -8.80 -25.12
C ALA A 43 13.34 -7.68 -24.61
N SER A 44 13.14 -7.33 -23.34
CA SER A 44 13.93 -6.31 -22.67
C SER A 44 15.16 -6.97 -22.05
N ASP A 45 16.35 -6.47 -22.37
CA ASP A 45 17.60 -6.89 -21.74
C ASP A 45 17.81 -6.25 -20.33
N GLU A 46 16.89 -5.38 -19.89
CA GLU A 46 16.91 -4.83 -18.53
C GLU A 46 16.72 -5.93 -17.46
N THR A 47 17.40 -5.80 -16.33
CA THR A 47 17.27 -6.73 -15.20
C THR A 47 17.22 -5.97 -13.87
N ILE A 48 16.45 -6.47 -12.90
CA ILE A 48 16.40 -5.87 -11.57
C ILE A 48 17.59 -6.39 -10.76
N SER A 49 18.65 -5.60 -10.69
CA SER A 49 19.87 -5.96 -9.96
C SER A 49 19.72 -5.70 -8.45
N VAL A 50 20.07 -6.68 -7.62
CA VAL A 50 20.04 -6.57 -6.15
C VAL A 50 21.33 -5.88 -5.69
N VAL A 51 21.19 -4.70 -5.07
CA VAL A 51 22.33 -3.92 -4.56
C VAL A 51 22.81 -4.52 -3.24
N TRP A 52 21.88 -4.84 -2.33
CA TRP A 52 22.16 -5.56 -1.10
C TRP A 52 20.93 -6.33 -0.59
N ARG A 53 21.19 -7.37 0.20
CA ARG A 53 20.19 -8.21 0.88
C ARG A 53 20.67 -8.52 2.30
N THR A 54 19.90 -8.14 3.30
CA THR A 54 20.24 -8.35 4.73
C THR A 54 19.26 -9.36 5.36
N PRO A 55 19.70 -10.60 5.67
CA PRO A 55 18.85 -11.62 6.26
C PRO A 55 18.26 -11.23 7.62
N MET A 56 17.03 -11.63 7.87
CA MET A 56 16.36 -11.52 9.17
C MET A 56 16.69 -12.75 10.03
N THR A 57 16.89 -12.52 11.34
CA THR A 57 17.14 -13.58 12.32
C THR A 57 15.91 -14.44 12.61
N ASP A 58 14.74 -13.81 12.65
CA ASP A 58 13.51 -14.40 13.19
C ASP A 58 12.45 -14.67 12.10
N GLY A 59 12.80 -14.33 10.85
CA GLY A 59 11.86 -14.25 9.72
C GLY A 59 10.80 -13.16 9.89
N ASN A 60 9.91 -13.06 8.91
CA ASN A 60 8.69 -12.26 8.98
C ASN A 60 7.49 -13.09 8.47
N SER A 61 6.41 -13.10 9.27
CA SER A 61 5.18 -13.86 9.01
C SER A 61 3.94 -12.99 8.74
N GLY A 62 4.11 -11.68 8.56
CA GLY A 62 2.99 -10.75 8.34
C GLY A 62 3.34 -9.57 7.42
N ARG A 63 2.36 -8.67 7.24
CA ARG A 63 2.64 -7.33 6.71
C ARG A 63 3.48 -6.55 7.71
N GLU A 64 4.54 -5.93 7.23
CA GLU A 64 5.43 -5.01 7.93
C GLU A 64 5.42 -3.67 7.20
N ASP A 65 5.69 -2.59 7.91
CA ASP A 65 5.86 -1.26 7.31
C ASP A 65 7.30 -0.77 7.48
N LEU A 66 7.68 0.21 6.67
CA LEU A 66 9.02 0.76 6.63
C LEU A 66 9.00 2.28 6.56
N ALA A 67 10.03 2.91 7.10
CA ALA A 67 10.34 4.31 6.87
C ALA A 67 11.74 4.45 6.27
N ILE A 68 12.00 5.55 5.57
CA ILE A 68 13.31 5.88 5.02
C ILE A 68 13.56 7.38 5.18
N ASP A 69 14.79 7.75 5.55
CA ASP A 69 15.28 9.13 5.45
C ASP A 69 16.58 9.16 4.63
N ASP A 70 17.31 10.27 4.61
CA ASP A 70 18.58 10.37 3.88
C ASP A 70 19.76 9.63 4.56
N HIS A 71 19.52 8.97 5.71
CA HIS A 71 20.54 8.25 6.48
C HIS A 71 20.33 6.74 6.50
N ALA A 72 19.11 6.27 6.77
CA ALA A 72 18.83 4.86 7.02
C ALA A 72 17.41 4.43 6.64
N PHE A 73 17.25 3.11 6.53
CA PHE A 73 16.00 2.40 6.29
C PHE A 73 15.55 1.70 7.58
N TYR A 74 14.28 1.85 7.96
CA TYR A 74 13.77 1.45 9.28
C TYR A 74 12.66 0.39 9.18
N THR A 75 12.66 -0.65 10.03
CA THR A 75 11.63 -1.71 10.10
C THR A 75 11.26 -2.13 11.53
N LEU A 76 10.18 -2.90 11.71
CA LEU A 76 9.58 -3.26 13.01
C LEU A 76 9.76 -4.73 13.47
N ILE A 77 10.23 -5.60 12.58
CA ILE A 77 10.17 -7.09 12.65
C ILE A 77 10.57 -7.66 14.02
N SER A 78 11.78 -7.33 14.49
CA SER A 78 12.36 -7.80 15.76
C SER A 78 12.48 -6.66 16.78
N GLY A 79 11.59 -5.67 16.67
CA GLY A 79 11.80 -4.31 17.22
C GLY A 79 12.38 -3.36 16.18
N VAL A 80 12.40 -2.07 16.51
CA VAL A 80 12.79 -1.02 15.56
C VAL A 80 14.25 -1.22 15.17
N SER A 81 14.50 -1.44 13.89
CA SER A 81 15.84 -1.72 13.35
C SER A 81 16.17 -0.73 12.24
N ALA A 82 17.36 -0.11 12.30
CA ALA A 82 17.87 0.79 11.26
C ALA A 82 18.98 0.12 10.45
N TYR A 83 18.93 0.25 9.14
CA TYR A 83 19.89 -0.32 8.19
C TYR A 83 20.48 0.78 7.31
N ASP A 84 21.79 0.74 7.07
CA ASP A 84 22.48 1.67 6.17
C ASP A 84 21.99 1.50 4.72
N LEU A 85 21.65 2.62 4.07
CA LEU A 85 21.05 2.66 2.73
C LEU A 85 21.95 2.09 1.63
N ASN A 86 23.26 2.05 1.84
CA ASN A 86 24.25 1.71 0.81
C ASN A 86 24.76 0.28 0.92
N THR A 87 24.77 -0.29 2.12
CA THR A 87 25.36 -1.58 2.44
C THR A 87 24.37 -2.59 3.02
N GLY A 88 23.21 -2.13 3.48
CA GLY A 88 22.24 -2.94 4.22
C GLY A 88 22.70 -3.31 5.63
N ALA A 89 23.83 -2.78 6.11
CA ALA A 89 24.37 -3.10 7.43
C ALA A 89 23.44 -2.59 8.55
N LEU A 90 23.17 -3.43 9.56
CA LEU A 90 22.40 -3.03 10.74
C LEU A 90 23.18 -1.99 11.55
N LEU A 91 22.64 -0.78 11.65
CA LEU A 91 23.21 0.34 12.41
C LEU A 91 22.84 0.24 13.90
N TRP A 92 21.56 0.03 14.19
CA TRP A 92 21.04 -0.14 15.55
C TRP A 92 19.73 -0.95 15.54
N ARG A 93 19.38 -1.52 16.69
CA ARG A 93 18.10 -2.22 16.94
C ARG A 93 17.63 -1.98 18.37
N THR A 94 16.36 -1.61 18.57
CA THR A 94 15.72 -1.54 19.90
C THR A 94 15.12 -2.88 20.30
N ALA A 95 14.73 -3.01 21.57
CA ALA A 95 13.74 -4.01 21.96
C ALA A 95 12.42 -3.80 21.20
N ARG A 96 11.61 -4.86 21.07
CA ARG A 96 10.28 -4.76 20.44
C ARG A 96 9.34 -3.94 21.34
N PRO A 97 8.67 -2.88 20.82
CA PRO A 97 7.69 -2.12 21.59
C PRO A 97 6.46 -3.00 21.92
N ALA A 98 5.74 -2.63 22.97
CA ALA A 98 4.50 -3.30 23.34
C ALA A 98 3.36 -2.99 22.33
N GLY A 99 2.45 -3.94 22.15
CA GLY A 99 1.40 -3.88 21.13
C GLY A 99 1.90 -4.27 19.73
N ARG A 100 1.11 -3.94 18.70
CA ARG A 100 1.49 -4.10 17.30
C ARG A 100 1.39 -2.74 16.60
N PRO A 101 2.51 -2.02 16.39
CA PRO A 101 2.50 -0.87 15.51
C PRO A 101 2.08 -1.26 14.08
N LEU A 102 1.35 -0.36 13.40
CA LEU A 102 0.90 -0.57 12.02
C LEU A 102 1.82 0.06 10.99
N ASN A 103 2.38 1.24 11.29
CA ASN A 103 3.25 1.96 10.38
C ASN A 103 4.47 2.56 11.10
N LEU A 104 5.50 2.92 10.33
CA LEU A 104 6.61 3.75 10.75
C LEU A 104 6.57 5.07 9.98
N VAL A 105 6.90 6.17 10.63
CA VAL A 105 7.23 7.43 9.92
C VAL A 105 8.50 8.03 10.49
N VAL A 106 9.24 8.73 9.64
CA VAL A 106 10.51 9.38 10.00
C VAL A 106 10.47 10.85 9.56
N ALA A 107 10.86 11.75 10.44
CA ALA A 107 10.98 13.19 10.14
C ALA A 107 11.89 13.88 11.17
N ALA A 108 12.54 14.97 10.77
CA ALA A 108 13.36 15.81 11.66
C ALA A 108 14.37 15.02 12.53
N GLY A 109 15.01 14.00 11.94
CA GLY A 109 15.98 13.11 12.61
C GLY A 109 15.37 12.18 13.66
N ARG A 110 14.07 11.85 13.56
CA ARG A 110 13.33 11.01 14.52
C ARG A 110 12.50 9.95 13.82
N VAL A 111 12.51 8.73 14.36
CA VAL A 111 11.61 7.63 13.96
C VAL A 111 10.45 7.57 14.96
N PHE A 112 9.23 7.68 14.47
CA PHE A 112 8.01 7.63 15.27
C PHE A 112 7.33 6.27 15.15
N VAL A 113 6.90 5.74 16.31
CA VAL A 113 6.41 4.37 16.44
C VAL A 113 5.04 4.38 17.15
N PRO A 114 3.92 4.46 16.41
CA PRO A 114 2.57 4.34 16.97
C PRO A 114 2.25 2.87 17.30
N ALA A 115 2.44 2.47 18.55
CA ALA A 115 2.12 1.13 19.06
C ALA A 115 1.01 1.19 20.13
N SER A 116 1.11 0.46 21.26
CA SER A 116 0.22 0.75 22.42
C SER A 116 0.60 2.05 23.14
N GLU A 117 1.85 2.48 22.96
CA GLU A 117 2.36 3.81 23.31
C GLU A 117 2.98 4.40 22.03
N ILE A 118 3.11 5.72 21.96
CA ILE A 118 3.84 6.41 20.89
C ILE A 118 5.25 6.67 21.39
N PHE A 119 6.24 6.17 20.67
CA PHE A 119 7.65 6.42 20.91
C PHE A 119 8.21 7.34 19.81
N ALA A 120 9.07 8.28 20.19
CA ALA A 120 9.98 8.95 19.25
C ALA A 120 11.41 8.55 19.57
N LEU A 121 12.09 7.94 18.61
CA LEU A 121 13.48 7.51 18.71
C LEU A 121 14.39 8.46 17.91
N ASP A 122 15.59 8.72 18.39
CA ASP A 122 16.65 9.35 17.60
C ASP A 122 17.03 8.45 16.41
N ALA A 123 16.92 8.99 15.20
CA ALA A 123 17.11 8.23 13.96
C ALA A 123 18.52 7.63 13.80
N ARG A 124 19.53 8.22 14.46
CA ARG A 124 20.94 7.82 14.31
C ARG A 124 21.38 6.76 15.32
N THR A 125 20.68 6.65 16.45
CA THR A 125 21.10 5.83 17.60
C THR A 125 20.02 4.89 18.13
N GLY A 126 18.75 5.08 17.78
CA GLY A 126 17.61 4.33 18.32
C GLY A 126 17.27 4.67 19.76
N ALA A 127 17.88 5.71 20.34
CA ALA A 127 17.61 6.15 21.72
C ALA A 127 16.23 6.81 21.84
N GLU A 128 15.47 6.48 22.88
CA GLU A 128 14.17 7.10 23.15
C GLU A 128 14.33 8.58 23.55
N LEU A 129 13.72 9.47 22.78
CA LEU A 129 13.73 10.92 22.99
C LEU A 129 12.50 11.38 23.78
N TRP A 130 11.33 10.83 23.45
CA TRP A 130 10.09 11.03 24.19
C TRP A 130 9.13 9.87 23.96
N ARG A 131 8.15 9.74 24.88
CA ARG A 131 7.06 8.78 24.81
C ARG A 131 5.75 9.41 25.30
N VAL A 132 4.63 9.05 24.68
CA VAL A 132 3.28 9.37 25.20
C VAL A 132 2.34 8.19 25.10
N THR A 133 1.42 8.10 26.07
CA THR A 133 0.36 7.07 26.13
C THR A 133 -0.99 7.76 25.91
N PRO A 134 -1.53 7.80 24.68
CA PRO A 134 -2.88 8.32 24.41
C PRO A 134 -3.97 7.41 24.97
N ASP A 135 -5.14 7.98 25.26
CA ASP A 135 -6.27 7.27 25.90
C ASP A 135 -6.77 6.04 25.12
N SER A 136 -6.60 6.03 23.79
CA SER A 136 -7.08 4.97 22.90
C SER A 136 -6.41 5.04 21.53
N LEU A 137 -5.36 4.24 21.29
CA LEU A 137 -4.82 4.06 19.93
C LEU A 137 -5.55 2.94 19.19
N GLY A 138 -5.91 3.24 17.95
CA GLY A 138 -6.58 2.33 17.04
C GLY A 138 -5.64 1.59 16.09
N ARG A 139 -6.24 1.01 15.05
CA ARG A 139 -5.52 0.62 13.84
C ARG A 139 -5.25 1.86 12.98
N VAL A 140 -4.22 2.63 13.33
CA VAL A 140 -3.90 3.90 12.66
C VAL A 140 -2.64 3.79 11.79
N GLU A 141 -2.72 4.26 10.54
CA GLU A 141 -1.56 4.76 9.78
C GLU A 141 -1.31 6.23 10.16
N ALA A 142 -0.30 6.49 11.00
CA ALA A 142 0.04 7.83 11.47
C ALA A 142 0.82 8.65 10.43
N ALA A 143 0.77 9.98 10.51
CA ALA A 143 1.51 10.90 9.65
C ALA A 143 2.43 11.83 10.45
N VAL A 144 3.34 12.52 9.76
CA VAL A 144 4.22 13.53 10.36
C VAL A 144 4.49 14.67 9.37
N ASP A 145 4.61 15.90 9.86
CA ASP A 145 5.11 17.05 9.11
C ASP A 145 6.30 17.73 9.83
N ASP A 146 6.72 18.92 9.39
CA ASP A 146 7.81 19.70 9.99
C ASP A 146 7.56 20.17 11.45
N ARG A 147 6.33 20.01 11.96
CA ARG A 147 5.86 20.54 13.25
C ARG A 147 5.26 19.45 14.15
N ALA A 148 4.47 18.53 13.60
CA ALA A 148 3.68 17.60 14.39
C ALA A 148 3.59 16.18 13.82
N PHE A 149 3.54 15.22 14.74
CA PHE A 149 3.18 13.82 14.52
C PHE A 149 1.68 13.66 14.80
N TYR A 150 0.94 13.12 13.83
CA TYR A 150 -0.52 13.05 13.84
C TYR A 150 -0.99 11.60 13.95
N VAL A 151 -1.84 11.32 14.93
CA VAL A 151 -2.47 10.00 15.13
C VAL A 151 -3.99 10.11 15.16
N GLY A 152 -4.64 9.04 14.72
CA GLY A 152 -6.05 8.78 14.94
C GLY A 152 -6.31 8.13 16.30
N THR A 153 -7.58 7.98 16.66
CA THR A 153 -8.02 7.16 17.79
C THR A 153 -9.24 6.32 17.45
N ASP A 154 -9.43 5.25 18.23
CA ASP A 154 -10.69 4.49 18.31
C ASP A 154 -11.81 5.25 19.06
N SER A 155 -11.47 6.42 19.60
CA SER A 155 -12.38 7.39 20.22
C SER A 155 -12.76 8.56 19.29
N ARG A 156 -12.71 8.36 17.96
CA ARG A 156 -13.08 9.34 16.91
C ARG A 156 -12.22 10.60 16.83
N ARG A 157 -11.02 10.60 17.43
CA ARG A 157 -10.18 11.80 17.51
C ARG A 157 -9.05 11.76 16.49
N VAL A 158 -8.61 12.95 16.09
CA VAL A 158 -7.26 13.18 15.57
C VAL A 158 -6.49 13.95 16.62
N ILE A 159 -5.26 13.53 16.91
CA ILE A 159 -4.38 14.15 17.90
C ILE A 159 -3.07 14.54 17.22
N ALA A 160 -2.62 15.78 17.44
CA ALA A 160 -1.33 16.27 17.01
C ALA A 160 -0.38 16.38 18.21
N TYR A 161 0.80 15.76 18.09
CA TYR A 161 1.90 15.85 19.06
C TYR A 161 3.08 16.59 18.45
N ASP A 162 3.69 17.47 19.23
CA ASP A 162 4.90 18.22 18.86
C ASP A 162 6.06 17.27 18.49
N VAL A 163 6.58 17.38 17.26
CA VAL A 163 7.63 16.49 16.73
C VAL A 163 8.87 16.43 17.64
N ALA A 164 9.25 17.56 18.22
CA ALA A 164 10.47 17.66 19.00
C ALA A 164 10.32 17.11 20.43
N THR A 165 9.15 17.27 21.04
CA THR A 165 8.93 17.09 22.50
C THR A 165 7.83 16.10 22.90
N GLY A 166 6.99 15.64 21.97
CA GLY A 166 5.86 14.75 22.26
C GLY A 166 4.69 15.42 22.96
N ARG A 167 4.75 16.74 23.24
CA ARG A 167 3.65 17.47 23.87
C ARG A 167 2.46 17.56 22.92
N MET A 168 1.27 17.20 23.38
CA MET A 168 0.03 17.39 22.61
C MET A 168 -0.18 18.88 22.27
N LEU A 169 -0.36 19.17 20.97
CA LEU A 169 -0.64 20.50 20.43
C LEU A 169 -2.16 20.75 20.33
N TRP A 170 -2.91 19.77 19.85
CA TRP A 170 -4.37 19.79 19.76
C TRP A 170 -4.94 18.36 19.67
N SER A 171 -6.25 18.22 19.94
CA SER A 171 -6.98 16.95 19.86
C SER A 171 -8.46 17.22 19.49
N GLU A 172 -8.87 16.89 18.28
CA GLU A 172 -10.21 17.19 17.71
C GLU A 172 -11.07 15.91 17.66
N GLU A 173 -12.34 15.96 18.07
CA GLU A 173 -13.34 14.90 17.80
C GLU A 173 -13.91 15.10 16.39
N VAL A 174 -13.35 14.39 15.40
CA VAL A 174 -13.61 14.68 13.98
C VAL A 174 -14.99 14.19 13.53
N LEU A 175 -15.48 13.12 14.14
CA LEU A 175 -16.81 12.55 13.90
C LEU A 175 -17.57 12.52 15.23
N ALA A 176 -18.81 13.03 15.23
CA ALA A 176 -19.61 13.10 16.44
C ALA A 176 -19.85 11.72 17.09
N SER A 177 -19.94 11.73 18.42
CA SER A 177 -20.39 10.60 19.24
C SER A 177 -21.73 10.02 18.79
N GLY A 178 -21.83 8.68 18.78
CA GLY A 178 -22.98 7.91 18.25
C GLY A 178 -23.03 6.48 18.81
N PRO A 179 -24.06 5.69 18.48
CA PRO A 179 -24.38 4.42 19.17
C PRO A 179 -23.38 3.28 18.97
N TYR A 180 -22.48 3.39 17.98
CA TYR A 180 -21.43 2.42 17.69
C TYR A 180 -20.08 3.11 17.55
N TYR A 181 -19.01 2.31 17.67
CA TYR A 181 -17.60 2.69 17.54
C TYR A 181 -17.28 3.35 16.19
N ALA A 182 -16.25 4.21 16.16
CA ALA A 182 -15.66 4.70 14.92
C ALA A 182 -14.18 5.02 15.12
N SER A 183 -13.34 4.48 14.24
CA SER A 183 -11.88 4.62 14.24
C SER A 183 -11.41 5.65 13.22
N VAL A 184 -10.26 6.26 13.48
CA VAL A 184 -9.51 7.02 12.46
C VAL A 184 -8.37 6.13 11.97
N ASP A 185 -8.59 5.50 10.81
CA ASP A 185 -7.75 4.40 10.30
C ASP A 185 -6.43 4.88 9.68
N ALA A 186 -6.40 6.06 9.07
CA ALA A 186 -5.19 6.61 8.45
C ALA A 186 -5.22 8.12 8.34
N ILE A 187 -4.04 8.73 8.40
CA ILE A 187 -3.81 10.16 8.25
C ILE A 187 -2.75 10.40 7.16
N ILE A 188 -2.91 11.47 6.37
CA ILE A 188 -1.83 12.04 5.57
C ILE A 188 -1.76 13.57 5.74
N THR A 189 -0.62 14.17 5.44
CA THR A 189 -0.36 15.61 5.56
C THR A 189 0.05 16.21 4.20
N HIS A 190 -0.45 17.40 3.87
CA HIS A 190 0.07 18.18 2.75
C HIS A 190 -0.16 19.69 2.96
N GLY A 191 0.92 20.46 3.07
CA GLY A 191 0.83 21.91 3.33
C GLY A 191 0.07 22.18 4.63
N ASP A 192 -0.83 23.16 4.64
CA ASP A 192 -1.57 23.53 5.85
C ASP A 192 -2.74 22.60 6.25
N THR A 193 -2.87 21.43 5.62
CA THR A 193 -3.99 20.50 5.81
C THR A 193 -3.53 19.10 6.23
N VAL A 194 -4.20 18.57 7.26
CA VAL A 194 -4.18 17.16 7.66
C VAL A 194 -5.44 16.49 7.08
N TYR A 195 -5.30 15.35 6.41
CA TYR A 195 -6.43 14.58 5.88
C TYR A 195 -6.58 13.30 6.70
N ALA A 196 -7.78 13.06 7.23
CA ALA A 196 -8.07 11.96 8.15
C ALA A 196 -9.19 11.07 7.60
N SER A 197 -8.91 9.76 7.62
CA SER A 197 -9.76 8.69 7.10
C SER A 197 -10.51 8.09 8.28
N VAL A 198 -11.84 8.21 8.32
CA VAL A 198 -12.65 7.83 9.49
C VAL A 198 -13.64 6.74 9.13
N LEU A 199 -13.62 5.64 9.87
CA LEU A 199 -14.44 4.48 9.63
C LEU A 199 -15.55 4.41 10.68
N GLU A 200 -16.77 4.74 10.29
CA GLU A 200 -17.93 4.74 11.17
C GLU A 200 -18.71 3.43 11.08
N TYR A 201 -18.85 2.72 12.19
CA TYR A 201 -19.66 1.52 12.26
C TYR A 201 -21.13 1.84 12.50
N LEU A 202 -22.00 1.04 11.90
CA LEU A 202 -23.44 1.24 11.81
C LEU A 202 -24.24 0.09 12.43
N ASN A 203 -23.56 -0.95 12.95
CA ASN A 203 -24.15 -2.02 13.76
C ASN A 203 -23.14 -2.62 14.76
N GLN A 204 -23.65 -3.37 15.74
CA GLN A 204 -22.82 -4.03 16.78
C GLN A 204 -21.95 -5.17 16.24
N SER A 205 -22.32 -5.80 15.12
CA SER A 205 -21.58 -6.95 14.57
C SER A 205 -20.37 -6.57 13.72
N GLY A 206 -20.09 -5.27 13.54
CA GLY A 206 -18.95 -4.78 12.77
C GLY A 206 -19.12 -4.83 11.24
N GLY A 207 -20.14 -5.52 10.73
CA GLY A 207 -20.33 -5.79 9.30
C GLY A 207 -20.96 -4.65 8.49
N LEU A 208 -21.65 -3.71 9.14
CA LEU A 208 -22.23 -2.53 8.50
C LEU A 208 -21.42 -1.31 8.93
N LYS A 209 -20.77 -0.62 7.99
CA LYS A 209 -19.93 0.56 8.24
C LYS A 209 -19.81 1.45 7.00
N ARG A 210 -19.48 2.73 7.19
CA ARG A 210 -19.28 3.75 6.13
C ARG A 210 -17.96 4.48 6.31
N GLY A 211 -17.34 4.87 5.20
CA GLY A 211 -16.08 5.61 5.19
C GLY A 211 -16.29 7.11 5.06
N TRP A 212 -15.56 7.90 5.85
CA TRP A 212 -15.42 9.33 5.70
C TRP A 212 -13.99 9.70 5.33
N MET A 213 -13.85 10.80 4.59
CA MET A 213 -12.59 11.55 4.52
C MET A 213 -12.85 12.95 5.07
N MET A 214 -11.92 13.48 5.87
CA MET A 214 -12.06 14.80 6.47
C MET A 214 -10.75 15.58 6.31
N ALA A 215 -10.84 16.87 5.99
CA ALA A 215 -9.71 17.77 6.05
C ALA A 215 -9.75 18.57 7.35
N LEU A 216 -8.61 18.71 8.01
CA LEU A 216 -8.40 19.47 9.24
C LEU A 216 -7.33 20.54 8.99
N ASP A 217 -7.52 21.70 9.62
CA ASP A 217 -6.51 22.74 9.75
C ASP A 217 -5.32 22.22 10.58
N ARG A 218 -4.10 22.13 10.00
CA ARG A 218 -2.94 21.53 10.71
C ARG A 218 -2.59 22.25 12.02
N ASN A 219 -2.93 23.54 12.13
CA ASN A 219 -2.51 24.38 13.22
C ASN A 219 -3.43 24.23 14.44
N THR A 220 -4.73 24.09 14.20
CA THR A 220 -5.80 24.10 15.22
C THR A 220 -6.56 22.78 15.38
N GLY A 221 -6.45 21.85 14.41
CA GLY A 221 -7.24 20.62 14.35
C GLY A 221 -8.66 20.80 13.82
N ARG A 222 -9.14 22.03 13.68
CA ARG A 222 -10.52 22.34 13.23
C ARG A 222 -10.81 21.69 11.87
N VAL A 223 -11.86 20.89 11.81
CA VAL A 223 -12.34 20.30 10.54
C VAL A 223 -12.77 21.38 9.55
N LEU A 224 -12.14 21.39 8.37
CA LEU A 224 -12.38 22.30 7.24
C LEU A 224 -13.53 21.81 6.35
N TRP A 225 -13.55 20.51 6.04
CA TRP A 225 -14.62 19.85 5.29
C TRP A 225 -14.73 18.37 5.66
N ARG A 226 -15.89 17.77 5.37
CA ARG A 226 -16.14 16.33 5.48
C ARG A 226 -16.73 15.81 4.17
N TYR A 227 -16.18 14.70 3.69
CA TYR A 227 -16.69 13.89 2.59
C TYR A 227 -17.18 12.56 3.16
N LEU A 228 -18.40 12.16 2.79
CA LEU A 228 -18.95 10.85 3.13
C LEU A 228 -18.97 9.98 1.88
N ASN A 229 -18.35 8.79 1.95
CA ASN A 229 -18.61 7.75 0.96
C ASN A 229 -19.88 6.99 1.37
N GLU A 230 -20.99 7.25 0.68
CA GLU A 230 -22.31 6.69 1.02
C GLU A 230 -22.47 5.19 0.72
N ARG A 231 -21.46 4.55 0.09
CA ARG A 231 -21.44 3.10 -0.11
C ARG A 231 -21.21 2.39 1.24
N VAL A 232 -22.11 1.46 1.55
CA VAL A 232 -22.11 0.68 2.79
C VAL A 232 -22.16 -0.81 2.44
N ASN A 233 -21.07 -1.53 2.70
CA ASN A 233 -21.00 -2.97 3.05
C ASN A 233 -19.53 -3.46 3.11
N GLU A 234 -19.29 -4.49 3.92
CA GLU A 234 -18.06 -5.33 3.98
C GLU A 234 -16.74 -4.67 4.51
N PRO A 235 -15.80 -5.47 5.06
CA PRO A 235 -14.77 -4.97 5.98
C PRO A 235 -13.59 -4.24 5.29
N HIS A 236 -13.65 -2.91 5.28
CA HIS A 236 -12.61 -1.99 4.80
C HIS A 236 -11.42 -1.84 5.80
N ASP A 237 -10.19 -1.62 5.31
CA ASP A 237 -9.09 -0.93 6.02
C ASP A 237 -8.97 0.45 5.35
N ALA A 238 -9.29 1.57 6.02
CA ALA A 238 -9.31 2.89 5.36
C ALA A 238 -7.95 3.62 5.40
N GLY A 239 -6.97 3.07 4.68
CA GLY A 239 -5.65 3.65 4.46
C GLY A 239 -5.33 3.99 3.01
N ASN A 240 -4.16 4.58 2.79
CA ASN A 240 -3.56 4.84 1.47
C ASN A 240 -4.30 5.87 0.59
N HIS A 241 -4.17 7.14 1.00
CA HIS A 241 -4.57 8.32 0.25
C HIS A 241 -3.34 9.04 -0.30
N ALA A 242 -3.48 9.77 -1.40
CA ALA A 242 -2.39 10.59 -1.96
C ALA A 242 -2.88 11.94 -2.46
N VAL A 243 -2.03 12.95 -2.43
CA VAL A 243 -2.37 14.31 -2.90
C VAL A 243 -1.68 14.57 -4.24
N ALA A 244 -2.47 14.97 -5.24
CA ALA A 244 -2.04 15.18 -6.62
C ALA A 244 -2.60 16.50 -7.15
N GLY A 245 -1.80 17.58 -7.08
CA GLY A 245 -2.26 18.92 -7.45
C GLY A 245 -3.49 19.32 -6.64
N ARG A 246 -4.61 19.62 -7.31
CA ARG A 246 -5.90 19.94 -6.67
C ARG A 246 -6.57 18.73 -6.00
N MET A 247 -6.21 17.51 -6.38
CA MET A 247 -6.92 16.29 -6.01
C MET A 247 -6.36 15.64 -4.74
N LEU A 248 -7.26 15.06 -3.97
CA LEU A 248 -7.01 14.01 -2.98
C LEU A 248 -7.53 12.70 -3.58
N LEU A 249 -6.63 11.75 -3.79
CA LEU A 249 -6.93 10.42 -4.32
C LEU A 249 -7.29 9.48 -3.17
N ILE A 250 -8.43 8.82 -3.29
CA ILE A 250 -9.06 8.00 -2.25
C ILE A 250 -9.35 6.61 -2.80
N ASN A 251 -9.00 5.58 -2.04
CA ASN A 251 -9.42 4.20 -2.31
C ASN A 251 -10.68 3.86 -1.52
N ASP A 252 -11.67 3.36 -2.24
CA ASP A 252 -12.87 2.70 -1.75
C ASP A 252 -12.71 1.21 -2.07
N LEU A 253 -11.88 0.53 -1.27
CA LEU A 253 -11.36 -0.82 -1.55
C LEU A 253 -12.47 -1.87 -1.72
N ASN A 254 -13.61 -1.67 -1.05
CA ASN A 254 -14.75 -2.59 -1.05
C ASN A 254 -15.95 -2.07 -1.86
N GLY A 255 -16.10 -0.75 -2.01
CA GLY A 255 -16.96 -0.18 -3.05
C GLY A 255 -16.32 -0.25 -4.44
N GLY A 256 -15.16 -0.90 -4.57
CA GLY A 256 -14.50 -1.26 -5.81
C GLY A 256 -13.92 -0.09 -6.60
N ALA A 257 -13.62 1.03 -5.94
CA ALA A 257 -13.43 2.30 -6.62
C ALA A 257 -12.19 3.10 -6.21
N MET A 258 -11.62 3.80 -7.19
CA MET A 258 -10.77 4.97 -6.97
C MET A 258 -11.62 6.23 -7.09
N ILE A 259 -11.38 7.22 -6.23
CA ILE A 259 -12.15 8.46 -6.16
C ILE A 259 -11.18 9.65 -6.14
N GLY A 260 -11.43 10.64 -7.00
CA GLY A 260 -10.77 11.95 -6.94
C GLY A 260 -11.66 12.96 -6.24
N VAL A 261 -11.20 13.47 -5.09
CA VAL A 261 -11.88 14.51 -4.31
C VAL A 261 -11.13 15.83 -4.43
N ASP A 262 -11.84 16.93 -4.60
CA ASP A 262 -11.28 18.28 -4.49
C ASP A 262 -10.76 18.53 -3.07
N ARG A 263 -9.43 18.60 -2.91
CA ARG A 263 -8.78 18.63 -1.58
C ARG A 263 -9.09 19.88 -0.75
N PHE A 264 -9.68 20.91 -1.36
CA PHE A 264 -10.01 22.18 -0.71
C PHE A 264 -11.49 22.27 -0.30
N THR A 265 -12.38 21.49 -0.92
CA THR A 265 -13.83 21.57 -0.72
C THR A 265 -14.50 20.25 -0.31
N GLY A 266 -13.79 19.12 -0.38
CA GLY A 266 -14.34 17.80 -0.03
C GLY A 266 -15.33 17.23 -1.04
N ARG A 267 -15.43 17.82 -2.24
CA ARG A 267 -16.35 17.37 -3.29
C ARG A 267 -15.73 16.28 -4.14
N GLU A 268 -16.45 15.18 -4.36
CA GLU A 268 -16.11 14.20 -5.40
C GLU A 268 -16.13 14.89 -6.78
N VAL A 269 -15.03 14.74 -7.52
CA VAL A 269 -14.83 15.27 -8.88
C VAL A 269 -14.95 14.15 -9.91
N TRP A 270 -14.41 12.97 -9.59
CA TRP A 270 -14.55 11.77 -10.40
C TRP A 270 -14.50 10.51 -9.53
N ARG A 271 -15.09 9.43 -10.06
CA ARG A 271 -15.00 8.07 -9.51
C ARG A 271 -14.78 7.07 -10.64
N ARG A 272 -13.92 6.07 -10.39
CA ARG A 272 -13.67 4.92 -11.27
C ARG A 272 -13.98 3.66 -10.49
N VAL A 273 -14.98 2.90 -10.91
CA VAL A 273 -15.27 1.55 -10.39
C VAL A 273 -14.58 0.53 -11.29
N GLY A 274 -13.96 -0.50 -10.70
CA GLY A 274 -13.24 -1.54 -11.43
C GLY A 274 -14.09 -2.74 -11.84
N PRO A 275 -13.52 -3.69 -12.60
CA PRO A 275 -14.25 -4.84 -13.15
C PRO A 275 -14.50 -5.97 -12.13
N LEU A 276 -13.89 -5.92 -10.94
CA LEU A 276 -13.91 -7.00 -9.93
C LEU A 276 -14.25 -6.50 -8.51
N ASP A 277 -14.80 -5.29 -8.38
CA ASP A 277 -15.05 -4.58 -7.11
C ASP A 277 -13.83 -4.53 -6.15
N ARG A 278 -12.61 -4.54 -6.71
CA ARG A 278 -11.33 -4.65 -5.98
C ARG A 278 -10.23 -3.74 -6.57
N LEU A 279 -10.54 -2.46 -6.80
CA LEU A 279 -9.50 -1.48 -7.17
C LEU A 279 -8.67 -1.09 -5.96
N GLY A 280 -7.35 -1.02 -6.15
CA GLY A 280 -6.40 -0.62 -5.13
C GLY A 280 -5.99 -1.75 -4.17
N ALA A 281 -4.99 -1.47 -3.35
CA ALA A 281 -4.42 -2.33 -2.33
C ALA A 281 -3.96 -1.50 -1.10
N TRP A 282 -3.14 -2.08 -0.20
CA TRP A 282 -2.68 -1.41 1.03
C TRP A 282 -1.49 -0.46 0.84
N ASP A 283 -1.13 -0.11 -0.40
CA ASP A 283 -0.19 0.97 -0.72
C ASP A 283 -0.35 1.42 -2.18
N THR A 284 -1.58 1.82 -2.51
CA THR A 284 -2.02 2.03 -3.90
C THR A 284 -1.27 3.15 -4.63
N PHE A 285 -1.43 4.41 -4.18
CA PHE A 285 -1.12 5.60 -4.97
C PHE A 285 0.30 6.12 -4.72
N LYS A 286 1.16 6.11 -5.74
CA LYS A 286 2.37 6.96 -5.78
C LYS A 286 2.20 8.02 -6.86
N VAL A 287 2.37 9.29 -6.52
CA VAL A 287 2.15 10.43 -7.43
C VAL A 287 3.48 11.07 -7.79
N VAL A 288 3.88 11.01 -9.07
CA VAL A 288 5.15 11.56 -9.57
C VAL A 288 4.94 12.17 -10.96
N ASP A 289 5.49 13.37 -11.18
CA ASP A 289 5.39 14.16 -12.42
C ASP A 289 3.94 14.35 -12.93
N GLY A 290 2.99 14.49 -12.01
CA GLY A 290 1.57 14.66 -12.32
C GLY A 290 0.83 13.38 -12.70
N ILE A 291 1.48 12.22 -12.67
CA ILE A 291 0.86 10.90 -12.90
C ILE A 291 0.71 10.16 -11.56
N ALA A 292 -0.43 9.53 -11.33
CA ALA A 292 -0.60 8.58 -10.23
C ALA A 292 -0.40 7.15 -10.74
N TYR A 293 0.53 6.43 -10.13
CA TYR A 293 0.74 5.00 -10.31
C TYR A 293 0.00 4.24 -9.20
N VAL A 294 -0.61 3.12 -9.57
CA VAL A 294 -1.65 2.43 -8.78
C VAL A 294 -1.41 0.92 -8.81
N ALA A 295 -0.93 0.38 -7.69
CA ALA A 295 -0.94 -1.06 -7.43
C ALA A 295 -2.35 -1.50 -6.99
N SER A 296 -2.89 -2.53 -7.62
CA SER A 296 -4.30 -2.92 -7.47
C SER A 296 -4.52 -4.42 -7.28
N ASN A 297 -5.53 -4.78 -6.49
CA ASN A 297 -5.90 -6.17 -6.18
C ASN A 297 -6.60 -6.91 -7.34
N ASP A 298 -6.90 -6.22 -8.44
CA ASP A 298 -7.45 -6.81 -9.68
C ASP A 298 -6.37 -7.33 -10.65
N THR A 299 -5.15 -7.54 -10.15
CA THR A 299 -3.92 -8.01 -10.85
C THR A 299 -3.34 -7.06 -11.91
N PHE A 300 -3.57 -5.75 -11.77
CA PHE A 300 -2.99 -4.72 -12.63
C PHE A 300 -2.13 -3.71 -11.86
N LEU A 301 -1.09 -3.23 -12.53
CA LEU A 301 -0.50 -1.91 -12.29
C LEU A 301 -1.13 -0.93 -13.28
N TYR A 302 -1.61 0.20 -12.79
CA TYR A 302 -2.13 1.30 -13.62
C TYR A 302 -1.24 2.54 -13.51
N ALA A 303 -1.20 3.32 -14.58
CA ALA A 303 -0.92 4.76 -14.52
C ALA A 303 -2.20 5.52 -14.86
N LEU A 304 -2.53 6.56 -14.08
CA LEU A 304 -3.69 7.41 -14.32
C LEU A 304 -3.38 8.89 -14.15
N ASP A 305 -4.15 9.67 -14.90
CA ASP A 305 -4.32 11.11 -14.80
C ASP A 305 -5.11 11.44 -13.51
N PRO A 306 -4.50 12.08 -12.50
CA PRO A 306 -5.16 12.33 -11.22
C PRO A 306 -6.35 13.28 -11.31
N GLU A 307 -6.36 14.23 -12.26
CA GLU A 307 -7.40 15.26 -12.36
C GLU A 307 -8.68 14.73 -13.01
N THR A 308 -8.56 13.74 -13.90
CA THR A 308 -9.71 13.16 -14.64
C THR A 308 -9.99 11.69 -14.28
N GLY A 309 -9.13 11.07 -13.48
CA GLY A 309 -9.16 9.63 -13.19
C GLY A 309 -8.99 8.77 -14.44
N ARG A 310 -8.49 9.32 -15.55
CA ARG A 310 -8.36 8.60 -16.82
C ARG A 310 -7.11 7.73 -16.77
N ILE A 311 -7.29 6.43 -17.02
CA ILE A 311 -6.18 5.49 -17.20
C ILE A 311 -5.36 5.95 -18.42
N ILE A 312 -4.05 6.12 -18.23
CA ILE A 312 -3.07 6.42 -19.26
C ILE A 312 -2.63 5.10 -19.89
N TRP A 313 -2.21 4.15 -19.06
CA TRP A 313 -1.92 2.76 -19.42
C TRP A 313 -2.24 1.83 -18.25
N ARG A 314 -2.38 0.53 -18.53
CA ARG A 314 -2.44 -0.53 -17.51
C ARG A 314 -1.73 -1.78 -18.00
N THR A 315 -1.12 -2.51 -17.07
CA THR A 315 -0.36 -3.73 -17.36
C THR A 315 -0.68 -4.80 -16.34
N SER A 316 -0.91 -6.03 -16.82
CA SER A 316 -1.12 -7.18 -15.93
C SER A 316 0.20 -7.54 -15.25
N VAL A 317 0.16 -7.68 -13.93
CA VAL A 317 1.21 -8.30 -13.13
C VAL A 317 0.85 -9.77 -12.86
N ASP A 318 1.71 -10.50 -12.14
CA ASP A 318 1.49 -11.94 -11.93
C ASP A 318 0.36 -12.29 -10.93
N ALA A 319 -0.03 -11.36 -10.06
CA ALA A 319 -0.98 -11.53 -8.95
C ALA A 319 -1.53 -10.17 -8.46
N SER A 320 -2.24 -10.16 -7.31
CA SER A 320 -2.60 -8.93 -6.58
C SER A 320 -1.36 -8.03 -6.40
N ALA A 321 -1.38 -6.82 -6.95
CA ALA A 321 -0.31 -5.86 -6.71
C ALA A 321 -0.54 -5.15 -5.36
N SER A 322 0.38 -5.28 -4.42
CA SER A 322 0.23 -4.78 -3.03
C SER A 322 0.70 -3.34 -2.85
N SER A 323 1.74 -2.94 -3.57
CA SER A 323 2.41 -1.63 -3.49
C SER A 323 3.10 -1.29 -4.81
N SER A 324 3.33 0.00 -5.07
CA SER A 324 4.16 0.49 -6.18
C SER A 324 5.24 1.47 -5.72
N ALA A 325 6.30 1.66 -6.51
CA ALA A 325 7.31 2.71 -6.32
C ALA A 325 7.80 3.25 -7.68
N VAL A 326 8.27 4.49 -7.72
CA VAL A 326 8.66 5.18 -8.97
C VAL A 326 10.12 5.60 -8.89
N CYS A 327 10.94 5.19 -9.84
CA CYS A 327 12.39 5.34 -9.79
C CYS A 327 12.91 5.65 -11.20
N GLY A 328 13.39 6.87 -11.42
CA GLY A 328 13.77 7.35 -12.77
C GLY A 328 12.59 7.33 -13.76
N ASP A 329 12.82 6.72 -14.93
CA ASP A 329 11.82 6.43 -15.97
C ASP A 329 11.06 5.11 -15.72
N LYS A 330 11.31 4.43 -14.60
CA LYS A 330 10.74 3.13 -14.22
C LYS A 330 9.69 3.24 -13.12
N VAL A 331 8.76 2.30 -13.11
CA VAL A 331 7.79 2.08 -12.02
C VAL A 331 7.76 0.60 -11.67
N PHE A 332 7.82 0.33 -10.37
CA PHE A 332 7.87 -1.00 -9.78
C PHE A 332 6.52 -1.35 -9.16
N ALA A 333 6.15 -2.63 -9.19
CA ALA A 333 4.98 -3.17 -8.50
C ALA A 333 5.31 -4.49 -7.81
N GLY A 334 4.93 -4.62 -6.54
CA GLY A 334 5.07 -5.86 -5.78
C GLY A 334 3.83 -6.74 -5.93
N ALA A 335 4.01 -7.98 -6.40
CA ALA A 335 2.98 -9.01 -6.53
C ALA A 335 3.48 -10.33 -5.91
N ARG A 336 3.56 -11.47 -6.64
CA ARG A 336 4.41 -12.59 -6.19
C ARG A 336 5.88 -12.28 -6.49
N GLY A 337 6.19 -11.76 -7.69
CA GLY A 337 7.47 -11.13 -8.01
C GLY A 337 7.49 -9.62 -7.75
N LEU A 338 8.68 -9.02 -7.85
CA LEU A 338 8.86 -7.60 -8.07
C LEU A 338 8.88 -7.34 -9.58
N HIS A 339 7.87 -6.65 -10.11
CA HIS A 339 7.81 -6.28 -11.52
C HIS A 339 8.40 -4.88 -11.73
N MET A 340 9.22 -4.69 -12.77
CA MET A 340 9.67 -3.37 -13.23
C MET A 340 9.04 -3.07 -14.60
N ALA A 341 8.45 -1.90 -14.74
CA ALA A 341 7.76 -1.44 -15.94
C ALA A 341 8.20 -0.02 -16.34
N SER A 342 8.08 0.30 -17.64
CA SER A 342 8.33 1.65 -18.14
C SER A 342 7.20 2.61 -17.69
N ARG A 343 7.56 3.81 -17.25
CA ARG A 343 6.58 4.86 -16.87
C ARG A 343 5.78 5.39 -18.06
N ALA A 344 6.29 5.27 -19.28
CA ALA A 344 5.72 5.87 -20.48
C ALA A 344 4.54 5.07 -21.05
N ASP A 345 4.69 3.74 -21.12
CA ASP A 345 3.77 2.82 -21.78
C ASP A 345 3.26 1.67 -20.87
N GLY A 346 3.86 1.50 -19.68
CA GLY A 346 3.54 0.42 -18.76
C GLY A 346 4.15 -0.94 -19.12
N ARG A 347 4.94 -1.04 -20.19
CA ARG A 347 5.52 -2.33 -20.64
C ARG A 347 6.41 -2.90 -19.54
N ILE A 348 6.21 -4.18 -19.18
CA ILE A 348 7.13 -4.89 -18.28
C ILE A 348 8.49 -5.00 -18.96
N LEU A 349 9.52 -4.58 -18.23
CA LEU A 349 10.92 -4.57 -18.67
C LEU A 349 11.71 -5.68 -17.99
N ALA A 350 11.38 -5.98 -16.74
CA ALA A 350 11.97 -7.09 -15.98
C ALA A 350 11.00 -7.59 -14.90
N THR A 351 11.25 -8.77 -14.37
CA THR A 351 10.57 -9.30 -13.17
C THR A 351 11.53 -10.13 -12.35
N LEU A 352 11.62 -9.82 -11.06
CA LEU A 352 12.45 -10.52 -10.09
C LEU A 352 11.56 -11.31 -9.14
N PHE A 353 11.52 -12.62 -9.34
CA PHE A 353 10.93 -13.56 -8.39
C PHE A 353 11.82 -13.70 -7.15
N LEU A 354 11.24 -14.15 -6.04
CA LEU A 354 11.97 -14.43 -4.81
C LEU A 354 11.84 -15.93 -4.48
N ASP A 355 12.83 -16.74 -4.86
CA ASP A 355 12.87 -18.20 -4.64
C ASP A 355 14.29 -18.76 -4.39
N ALA A 356 14.39 -19.98 -3.85
CA ALA A 356 15.63 -20.54 -3.33
C ALA A 356 16.53 -21.28 -4.36
N GLN A 357 16.27 -21.19 -5.67
CA GLN A 357 17.05 -21.92 -6.70
C GLN A 357 17.53 -21.07 -7.89
N GLY A 358 17.67 -19.76 -7.71
CA GLY A 358 18.24 -18.87 -8.73
C GLY A 358 17.58 -17.50 -8.83
N SER A 359 16.50 -17.28 -8.06
CA SER A 359 15.96 -15.95 -7.81
C SER A 359 16.16 -15.56 -6.33
N LEU A 360 15.38 -14.65 -5.77
CA LEU A 360 15.78 -13.89 -4.56
C LEU A 360 15.59 -14.54 -3.16
N GLY A 361 15.50 -15.87 -3.04
CA GLY A 361 15.17 -16.59 -1.79
C GLY A 361 13.66 -16.65 -1.54
N SER A 362 13.14 -17.73 -0.93
CA SER A 362 11.70 -18.13 -0.91
C SER A 362 10.75 -17.16 -0.19
N SER A 363 10.53 -16.01 -0.83
CA SER A 363 10.11 -14.78 -0.19
C SER A 363 8.95 -14.12 -0.93
N TYR A 364 8.29 -13.20 -0.25
CA TYR A 364 7.20 -12.40 -0.79
C TYR A 364 7.35 -10.99 -0.25
N ILE A 365 6.98 -9.99 -1.03
CA ILE A 365 7.04 -8.60 -0.60
C ILE A 365 5.98 -8.38 0.48
N THR A 366 6.42 -8.09 1.69
CA THR A 366 5.56 -7.95 2.88
C THR A 366 5.25 -6.50 3.25
N SER A 367 5.96 -5.55 2.65
CA SER A 367 5.84 -4.13 2.93
C SER A 367 5.42 -3.29 1.73
N ARG A 368 5.27 -1.99 1.98
CA ARG A 368 5.40 -0.95 0.96
C ARG A 368 6.72 -1.09 0.19
N LEU A 369 6.74 -0.60 -1.05
CA LEU A 369 7.93 -0.29 -1.81
C LEU A 369 8.26 1.20 -1.62
N HIS A 370 9.52 1.53 -1.41
CA HIS A 370 9.98 2.93 -1.36
C HIS A 370 11.16 3.14 -2.29
N SER A 371 11.09 4.16 -3.15
CA SER A 371 12.21 4.59 -3.98
C SER A 371 12.95 5.78 -3.35
N GLN A 372 14.27 5.84 -3.51
CA GLN A 372 15.12 6.97 -3.13
C GLN A 372 16.43 6.90 -3.94
N GLY A 373 16.82 8.00 -4.59
CA GLY A 373 17.88 7.96 -5.62
C GLY A 373 17.51 7.00 -6.74
N SER A 374 18.47 6.19 -7.20
CA SER A 374 18.26 5.12 -8.19
C SER A 374 18.02 3.74 -7.57
N ARG A 375 17.46 3.68 -6.35
CA ARG A 375 17.16 2.42 -5.66
C ARG A 375 15.69 2.31 -5.23
N VAL A 376 15.22 1.07 -5.15
CA VAL A 376 13.96 0.68 -4.50
C VAL A 376 14.24 -0.25 -3.33
N TYR A 377 13.66 0.06 -2.17
CA TYR A 377 13.83 -0.63 -0.89
C TYR A 377 12.53 -1.31 -0.46
N PHE A 378 12.63 -2.52 0.09
CA PHE A 378 11.46 -3.29 0.57
C PHE A 378 11.83 -4.41 1.56
N VAL A 379 10.80 -4.96 2.20
CA VAL A 379 10.89 -6.02 3.22
C VAL A 379 10.30 -7.32 2.66
N GLY A 380 11.10 -8.39 2.62
CA GLY A 380 10.61 -9.75 2.32
C GLY A 380 10.11 -10.49 3.56
N ASN A 381 9.85 -11.80 3.42
CA ASN A 381 9.55 -12.66 4.57
C ASN A 381 10.82 -13.17 5.31
N ASP A 382 12.01 -12.88 4.76
CA ASP A 382 13.29 -13.50 5.12
C ASP A 382 14.48 -12.53 5.17
N ALA A 383 14.41 -11.41 4.46
CA ALA A 383 15.47 -10.42 4.35
C ALA A 383 14.94 -9.03 3.97
N VAL A 384 15.73 -8.00 4.27
CA VAL A 384 15.55 -6.63 3.78
C VAL A 384 16.32 -6.49 2.48
N TYR A 385 15.76 -5.77 1.51
CA TYR A 385 16.30 -5.66 0.15
C TYR A 385 16.45 -4.21 -0.30
N ALA A 386 17.51 -3.94 -1.06
CA ALA A 386 17.59 -2.82 -1.97
C ALA A 386 17.93 -3.31 -3.38
N VAL A 387 17.21 -2.82 -4.38
CA VAL A 387 17.44 -3.10 -5.81
C VAL A 387 17.73 -1.82 -6.59
N SER A 388 18.45 -1.95 -7.70
CA SER A 388 18.68 -0.89 -8.68
C SER A 388 17.40 -0.57 -9.46
N CYS A 389 17.30 0.67 -9.94
CA CYS A 389 16.48 1.04 -11.11
C CYS A 389 17.31 1.62 -12.27
N ASP A 390 18.63 1.72 -12.11
CA ASP A 390 19.62 1.82 -13.19
C ASP A 390 19.90 0.42 -13.79
#